data_AF-A0A2N6VLM3-F1
#
_entry.id   AF-A0A2N6VLM3-F1
#
_cell.length_a   1.000
_cell.length_b   1.000
_cell.length_c   1.000
_cell.angle_alpha   90.00
_cell.angle_beta   90.00
_cell.angle_gamma   90.00
#
_symmetry.space_group_name_H-M   'P 1'
#
loop_
_entity.id
_entity.type
_entity.pdbx_description
1 polymer ?
#
loop_
_entity_poly.entity_id
_entity_poly.type
_entity_poly.pdbx_seq_one_letter_code
_entity_poly.pdbx_strand_id
1 'polypeptide(L)'
;MTSSPHFPHFFTSLVRKIAVSAFALFLCVVLAACNPVAPKGGSGGNDGKSSQKPPTPEVVESDGFWRPNTFPDPVAETVVTRPGEDGEALAKLQVLSVDTDGTSARMFATWLPPVDRPYLDPRELQNALGSPGTIPWTRLVDFETGELLEPYETKTGTGVEHPTGHPQVEAGEVKTDSSRETYCVCSDGPPSDVDTSNAPENVRVFYADFPAPESTSVGMSFGDNAAFFEDIPVTQGEKFSIPELAELKLKSTFQEQLHDIYGQGAIKERRIPLDINTESVTEASVSDRGETSALNVSSDVLFEFDSDKLNKDAEKAIDSVVEELKKSAKGQKVVVEGHTDDEGDEGYNQGLSERRAKSVKKAVEPKLSGVGIQLETKGFGETKPLVPNRDGSGNSIKKNQAKNRRVSFNYKPQAQIDANVDTGKKVKDLPEMKAGHVTTGLVAGILPARKGGKAPDLNFEILSLDEYKEFLKLKVAVSTTTGDSVESAFAEVIAKPETMQFGPNAATGVAHIPTLANVQIWDKKTNLMATTVTAGEPHCICSQALSTKGSVDAPGEPIEMYAYLPKKGIESDSLTLRVADTAQITFDRNTSAPRSTPGTSNHATAKPS
;
A
#
# COMPACT_ATOMS: atom_id res chain seq x y z
N MET A 1 18.70 22.14 -76.71
CA MET A 1 18.91 20.87 -77.45
C MET A 1 18.47 19.73 -76.53
N THR A 2 17.94 18.62 -77.09
CA THR A 2 17.82 17.25 -76.52
C THR A 2 17.56 17.06 -75.00
N SER A 3 16.56 16.32 -74.53
CA SER A 3 15.41 15.65 -75.17
C SER A 3 14.50 15.02 -74.09
N SER A 4 13.18 15.14 -74.24
CA SER A 4 12.15 14.30 -73.55
C SER A 4 12.11 12.89 -74.20
N PRO A 5 11.36 11.86 -73.69
CA PRO A 5 10.26 11.83 -72.70
C PRO A 5 10.65 10.99 -71.43
N HIS A 6 9.80 10.45 -70.54
CA HIS A 6 8.35 10.10 -70.55
C HIS A 6 7.68 10.19 -69.15
N PHE A 7 6.35 10.23 -69.17
CA PHE A 7 5.34 9.93 -68.11
C PHE A 7 4.37 8.88 -68.73
N PRO A 8 3.48 8.11 -68.01
CA PRO A 8 2.29 8.74 -67.40
C PRO A 8 1.47 8.00 -66.30
N HIS A 9 0.53 8.75 -65.69
CA HIS A 9 -0.76 8.35 -65.02
C HIS A 9 -0.75 7.36 -63.82
N PHE A 10 -1.70 7.41 -62.87
CA PHE A 10 -2.99 8.14 -62.74
C PHE A 10 -2.89 9.20 -61.60
N PHE A 11 -3.44 10.43 -61.61
CA PHE A 11 -4.78 11.00 -61.92
C PHE A 11 -5.88 10.75 -60.86
N THR A 12 -6.04 11.67 -59.87
CA THR A 12 -7.10 12.74 -59.73
C THR A 12 -8.44 12.28 -59.13
N SER A 13 -9.25 13.11 -58.43
CA SER A 13 -9.28 14.59 -58.25
C SER A 13 -9.49 14.95 -56.74
N LEU A 14 -10.12 16.02 -56.19
CA LEU A 14 -10.97 17.16 -56.62
C LEU A 14 -10.81 18.29 -55.53
N VAL A 15 -10.35 19.52 -55.80
CA VAL A 15 -11.14 20.78 -56.08
C VAL A 15 -12.03 21.27 -54.91
N ARG A 16 -12.09 22.54 -54.43
CA ARG A 16 -11.63 23.92 -54.82
C ARG A 16 -11.52 24.81 -53.53
N LYS A 17 -10.52 25.71 -53.33
CA LYS A 17 -10.37 27.16 -53.71
C LYS A 17 -11.25 28.24 -53.01
N ILE A 18 -10.56 29.30 -52.50
CA ILE A 18 -10.91 30.76 -52.46
C ILE A 18 -11.95 31.25 -51.40
N ALA A 19 -11.87 32.46 -50.78
CA ALA A 19 -10.77 33.40 -50.45
C ALA A 19 -11.21 34.62 -49.56
N VAL A 20 -10.31 35.08 -48.67
CA VAL A 20 -9.93 36.50 -48.35
C VAL A 20 -10.98 37.61 -48.04
N SER A 21 -10.93 38.16 -46.81
CA SER A 21 -10.71 39.60 -46.43
C SER A 21 -10.89 39.77 -44.90
N ALA A 22 -10.06 40.41 -44.05
CA ALA A 22 -8.96 41.39 -44.13
C ALA A 22 -9.36 42.88 -43.88
N PHE A 23 -8.40 43.64 -43.31
CA PHE A 23 -8.40 45.02 -42.77
C PHE A 23 -8.65 45.18 -41.25
N ALA A 24 -7.92 46.05 -40.52
CA ALA A 24 -6.90 47.04 -40.94
C ALA A 24 -5.63 47.04 -40.06
N LEU A 25 -4.49 47.41 -40.68
CA LEU A 25 -3.22 47.74 -40.01
C LEU A 25 -3.18 49.23 -39.65
N PHE A 26 -2.33 49.62 -38.69
CA PHE A 26 -1.54 50.86 -38.83
C PHE A 26 -0.13 50.75 -38.21
N LEU A 27 0.75 51.64 -38.70
CA LEU A 27 2.20 51.76 -38.50
C LEU A 27 2.65 52.11 -37.05
N CYS A 28 3.92 52.02 -36.60
CA CYS A 28 5.15 51.28 -37.00
C CYS A 28 6.34 51.64 -36.05
N VAL A 29 7.54 51.10 -36.30
CA VAL A 29 8.89 51.54 -35.87
C VAL A 29 9.45 51.14 -34.47
N VAL A 30 10.24 50.06 -34.50
CA VAL A 30 11.60 49.83 -33.93
C VAL A 30 12.02 50.46 -32.58
N LEU A 31 12.25 49.60 -31.55
CA LEU A 31 13.60 49.28 -31.03
C LEU A 31 13.53 48.13 -29.99
N ALA A 32 14.70 47.61 -29.57
CA ALA A 32 14.84 46.49 -28.64
C ALA A 32 15.69 46.85 -27.39
N ALA A 33 15.59 45.98 -26.38
CA ALA A 33 16.42 45.84 -25.17
C ALA A 33 16.04 46.61 -23.87
N CYS A 34 16.19 45.88 -22.76
CA CYS A 34 16.44 46.27 -21.36
C CYS A 34 15.31 46.82 -20.45
N ASN A 35 14.99 45.98 -19.45
CA ASN A 35 14.63 46.23 -18.04
C ASN A 35 13.31 46.94 -17.64
N PRO A 36 12.62 46.43 -16.59
CA PRO A 36 11.69 47.22 -15.78
C PRO A 36 12.44 48.22 -14.86
N VAL A 37 11.72 49.22 -14.36
CA VAL A 37 12.30 50.47 -13.81
C VAL A 37 12.51 50.43 -12.30
N ALA A 38 13.64 50.98 -11.84
CA ALA A 38 13.97 51.17 -10.42
C ALA A 38 13.42 52.49 -9.83
N PRO A 39 13.12 52.56 -8.52
CA PRO A 39 12.89 53.83 -7.83
C PRO A 39 14.19 54.66 -7.69
N LYS A 40 14.04 55.96 -7.44
CA LYS A 40 15.12 56.97 -7.48
C LYS A 40 16.12 56.81 -6.31
N GLY A 41 17.42 56.87 -6.61
CA GLY A 41 18.48 57.14 -5.62
C GLY A 41 18.75 58.64 -5.45
N GLY A 42 19.33 59.08 -4.31
CA GLY A 42 19.56 60.53 -4.12
C GLY A 42 20.19 61.07 -2.82
N SER A 43 20.60 60.27 -1.83
CA SER A 43 21.56 60.71 -0.80
C SER A 43 22.17 59.49 -0.09
N GLY A 44 23.33 59.66 0.55
CA GLY A 44 24.16 58.57 1.08
C GLY A 44 23.68 58.00 2.42
N GLY A 45 23.54 56.67 2.47
CA GLY A 45 23.45 55.84 3.66
C GLY A 45 24.12 54.49 3.34
N ASN A 46 24.96 53.97 4.25
CA ASN A 46 25.79 52.78 4.00
C ASN A 46 25.28 51.58 4.80
N ASP A 47 24.04 51.17 4.50
CA ASP A 47 23.39 50.05 5.18
C ASP A 47 23.70 48.74 4.46
N GLY A 48 24.44 47.87 5.14
CA GLY A 48 24.93 46.62 4.56
C GLY A 48 23.80 45.62 4.30
N LYS A 49 23.95 44.83 3.22
CA LYS A 49 23.24 43.56 3.13
C LYS A 49 23.67 42.70 4.32
N SER A 50 22.76 42.48 5.26
CA SER A 50 22.96 41.50 6.32
C SER A 50 22.98 40.11 5.69
N SER A 51 24.17 39.62 5.37
CA SER A 51 24.42 38.18 5.36
C SER A 51 24.29 37.72 6.81
N GLN A 52 23.07 37.36 7.23
CA GLN A 52 22.88 36.69 8.50
C GLN A 52 23.76 35.44 8.48
N LYS A 53 24.70 35.36 9.42
CA LYS A 53 25.46 34.13 9.64
C LYS A 53 24.44 33.01 9.89
N PRO A 54 24.61 31.81 9.31
CA PRO A 54 23.79 30.66 9.69
C PRO A 54 23.74 30.49 11.21
N PRO A 55 22.61 30.01 11.76
CA PRO A 55 22.47 29.77 13.19
C PRO A 55 23.57 28.79 13.65
N THR A 56 24.10 29.00 14.86
CA THR A 56 25.02 28.03 15.45
C THR A 56 24.29 26.69 15.62
N PRO A 57 24.84 25.55 15.14
CA PRO A 57 24.18 24.25 15.28
C PRO A 57 23.95 23.91 16.76
N GLU A 58 22.69 23.75 17.15
CA GLU A 58 22.27 23.52 18.53
C GLU A 58 21.01 22.65 18.58
N VAL A 59 20.90 21.78 19.58
CA VAL A 59 19.67 21.02 19.86
C VAL A 59 18.75 21.90 20.71
N VAL A 60 17.60 22.27 20.16
CA VAL A 60 16.62 23.16 20.78
C VAL A 60 15.30 22.44 21.03
N GLU A 61 14.46 22.99 21.90
CA GLU A 61 13.07 22.54 22.04
C GLU A 61 12.24 23.00 20.83
N SER A 62 11.52 22.07 20.19
CA SER A 62 10.50 22.31 19.17
C SER A 62 9.31 21.39 19.46
N ASP A 63 8.13 21.97 19.70
CA ASP A 63 6.87 21.24 19.87
C ASP A 63 6.87 20.18 20.99
N GLY A 64 7.69 20.39 22.03
CA GLY A 64 7.89 19.43 23.13
C GLY A 64 8.95 18.35 22.85
N PHE A 65 9.72 18.46 21.78
CA PHE A 65 10.80 17.53 21.40
C PHE A 65 12.14 18.24 21.20
N TRP A 66 13.23 17.54 21.46
CA TRP A 66 14.58 18.01 21.20
C TRP A 66 14.95 17.84 19.72
N ARG A 67 15.13 18.94 19.00
CA ARG A 67 15.38 19.00 17.55
C ARG A 67 16.59 19.88 17.24
N PRO A 68 17.54 19.46 16.38
CA PRO A 68 18.57 20.35 15.89
C PRO A 68 17.97 21.51 15.07
N ASN A 69 18.36 22.74 15.42
CA ASN A 69 17.92 23.98 14.75
C ASN A 69 18.34 24.11 13.28
N THR A 70 19.18 23.18 12.81
CA THR A 70 19.71 23.07 11.44
C THR A 70 19.01 22.00 10.59
N PHE A 71 18.06 21.23 11.15
CA PHE A 71 17.22 20.34 10.33
C PHE A 71 16.22 21.18 9.51
N PRO A 72 16.01 20.86 8.22
CA PRO A 72 14.93 21.48 7.43
C PRO A 72 13.56 21.04 7.96
N ASP A 73 12.52 21.80 7.63
CA ASP A 73 11.13 21.44 7.95
C ASP A 73 10.81 20.03 7.41
N PRO A 74 10.21 19.14 8.22
CA PRO A 74 10.03 17.74 7.83
C PRO A 74 8.97 17.63 6.72
N VAL A 75 9.24 16.74 5.75
CA VAL A 75 8.29 16.43 4.67
C VAL A 75 7.11 15.58 5.15
N ALA A 76 7.28 14.88 6.28
CA ALA A 76 6.20 14.24 7.05
C ALA A 76 6.61 14.04 8.51
N GLU A 77 5.68 14.11 9.46
CA GLU A 77 5.96 13.78 10.87
C GLU A 77 4.78 13.14 11.61
N THR A 78 5.09 12.35 12.64
CA THR A 78 4.10 11.79 13.58
C THR A 78 4.70 11.64 14.98
N VAL A 79 3.86 11.59 16.00
CA VAL A 79 4.25 11.25 17.39
C VAL A 79 3.73 9.85 17.70
N VAL A 80 4.61 8.95 18.13
CA VAL A 80 4.24 7.61 18.60
C VAL A 80 4.40 7.55 20.11
N THR A 81 3.39 7.02 20.82
CA THR A 81 3.38 6.93 22.29
C THR A 81 3.18 5.50 22.78
N ARG A 82 3.68 5.22 23.99
CA ARG A 82 3.55 3.96 24.74
C ARG A 82 3.60 4.26 26.24
N PRO A 83 2.70 3.74 27.09
CA PRO A 83 2.95 3.71 28.52
C PRO A 83 3.99 2.64 28.87
N GLY A 84 5.02 3.07 29.61
CA GLY A 84 5.91 2.23 30.39
C GLY A 84 5.64 2.37 31.89
N GLU A 85 6.54 1.83 32.72
CA GLU A 85 6.38 1.83 34.19
C GLU A 85 6.37 3.25 34.79
N ASP A 86 7.15 4.18 34.22
CA ASP A 86 7.24 5.59 34.64
C ASP A 86 6.20 6.51 33.94
N GLY A 87 5.22 5.94 33.23
CA GLY A 87 4.16 6.66 32.53
C GLY A 87 4.29 6.65 31.00
N GLU A 88 3.58 7.56 30.33
CA GLU A 88 3.57 7.63 28.86
C GLU A 88 4.91 8.13 28.29
N ALA A 89 5.64 7.20 27.69
CA ALA A 89 6.81 7.41 26.85
C ALA A 89 6.41 7.77 25.42
N LEU A 90 7.24 8.55 24.72
CA LEU A 90 6.97 8.94 23.34
C LEU A 90 8.23 9.28 22.53
N ALA A 91 8.08 9.30 21.22
CA ALA A 91 9.07 9.78 20.26
C ALA A 91 8.37 10.43 19.06
N LYS A 92 8.92 11.52 18.53
CA LYS A 92 8.45 12.11 17.26
C LYS A 92 9.29 11.56 16.11
N LEU A 93 8.66 10.86 15.17
CA LEU A 93 9.25 10.50 13.89
C LEU A 93 9.12 11.66 12.92
N GLN A 94 10.22 12.08 12.32
CA GLN A 94 10.24 13.07 11.24
C GLN A 94 10.97 12.49 10.03
N VAL A 95 10.33 12.56 8.86
CA VAL A 95 10.98 12.35 7.56
C VAL A 95 11.52 13.71 7.11
N LEU A 96 12.82 13.78 6.84
CA LEU A 96 13.53 15.01 6.49
C LEU A 96 13.68 15.18 4.98
N SER A 97 13.85 14.08 4.24
CA SER A 97 13.73 14.06 2.77
C SER A 97 13.36 12.68 2.24
N VAL A 98 12.84 12.67 1.01
CA VAL A 98 13.01 11.56 0.07
C VAL A 98 13.50 12.19 -1.24
N ASP A 99 14.70 11.83 -1.67
CA ASP A 99 15.32 12.43 -2.87
C ASP A 99 15.90 11.36 -3.80
N THR A 100 15.79 11.58 -5.11
CA THR A 100 16.14 10.59 -6.15
C THR A 100 17.13 11.10 -7.18
N ASP A 101 18.05 10.23 -7.61
CA ASP A 101 18.94 10.45 -8.76
C ASP A 101 18.33 9.98 -10.11
N GLY A 102 17.10 9.45 -10.08
CA GLY A 102 16.40 8.86 -11.23
C GLY A 102 16.67 7.38 -11.48
N THR A 103 17.58 6.75 -10.73
CA THR A 103 17.81 5.30 -10.68
C THR A 103 17.42 4.74 -9.31
N SER A 104 17.82 5.46 -8.27
CA SER A 104 17.63 5.11 -6.86
C SER A 104 17.11 6.32 -6.08
N ALA A 105 16.40 6.07 -4.99
CA ALA A 105 15.97 7.10 -4.04
C ALA A 105 16.61 6.85 -2.67
N ARG A 106 16.97 7.92 -1.96
CA ARG A 106 17.38 7.89 -0.56
C ARG A 106 16.36 8.63 0.28
N MET A 107 15.97 8.03 1.40
CA MET A 107 15.15 8.64 2.42
C MET A 107 16.01 8.97 3.64
N PHE A 108 15.85 10.15 4.22
CA PHE A 108 16.44 10.54 5.50
C PHE A 108 15.34 10.81 6.52
N ALA A 109 15.46 10.23 7.72
CA ALA A 109 14.50 10.41 8.81
C ALA A 109 15.20 10.45 10.17
N THR A 110 14.47 10.85 11.21
CA THR A 110 14.98 10.99 12.57
C THR A 110 13.90 10.67 13.60
N TRP A 111 14.33 10.17 14.76
CA TRP A 111 13.49 10.02 15.95
C TRP A 111 13.94 11.08 16.96
N LEU A 112 13.06 12.02 17.27
CA LEU A 112 13.31 13.06 18.27
C LEU A 112 12.85 12.60 19.64
N PRO A 113 13.68 12.76 20.70
CA PRO A 113 13.24 12.52 22.07
C PRO A 113 12.42 13.70 22.61
N PRO A 114 11.43 13.44 23.48
CA PRO A 114 10.63 14.47 24.13
C PRO A 114 11.43 15.26 25.17
N VAL A 115 10.89 16.39 25.61
CA VAL A 115 11.51 17.29 26.60
C VAL A 115 11.13 16.94 28.04
N ASP A 116 9.88 16.57 28.31
CA ASP A 116 9.31 16.40 29.66
C ASP A 116 8.87 14.96 29.99
N ARG A 117 9.17 13.98 29.12
CA ARG A 117 8.62 12.61 29.16
C ARG A 117 9.68 11.54 28.94
N PRO A 118 9.42 10.27 29.30
CA PRO A 118 10.29 9.17 28.91
C PRO A 118 10.42 9.08 27.38
N TYR A 119 11.62 8.89 26.86
CA TYR A 119 11.83 8.67 25.43
C TYR A 119 11.49 7.23 25.07
N LEU A 120 10.75 7.07 23.97
CA LEU A 120 10.51 5.77 23.36
C LEU A 120 11.68 5.37 22.46
N ASP A 121 12.47 4.40 22.89
CA ASP A 121 13.62 3.88 22.14
C ASP A 121 13.18 3.28 20.79
N PRO A 122 13.69 3.77 19.64
CA PRO A 122 13.25 3.31 18.33
C PRO A 122 13.51 1.82 18.03
N ARG A 123 14.38 1.13 18.77
CA ARG A 123 14.56 -0.33 18.63
C ARG A 123 13.30 -1.10 19.07
N GLU A 124 12.54 -0.56 20.02
CA GLU A 124 11.27 -1.15 20.44
C GLU A 124 10.13 -0.87 19.45
N LEU A 125 10.25 0.20 18.67
CA LEU A 125 9.34 0.55 17.56
C LEU A 125 9.63 -0.30 16.32
N GLN A 126 10.90 -0.55 16.03
CA GLN A 126 11.39 -1.17 14.79
C GLN A 126 11.26 -2.71 14.72
N ASN A 127 10.86 -3.42 15.80
CA ASN A 127 10.75 -4.88 15.73
C ASN A 127 9.63 -5.47 16.61
N ALA A 128 8.83 -6.36 16.02
CA ALA A 128 7.80 -7.15 16.70
C ALA A 128 8.33 -8.40 17.44
N LEU A 129 9.58 -8.81 17.18
CA LEU A 129 10.16 -10.09 17.60
C LEU A 129 11.60 -9.97 18.16
N GLY A 130 12.00 -8.79 18.64
CA GLY A 130 13.16 -8.61 19.52
C GLY A 130 14.54 -9.02 18.95
N SER A 131 14.68 -9.18 17.63
CA SER A 131 15.95 -9.55 16.98
C SER A 131 16.70 -8.30 16.49
N PRO A 132 17.80 -7.84 17.12
CA PRO A 132 18.38 -6.52 16.86
C PRO A 132 19.13 -6.35 15.52
N GLY A 133 19.01 -7.31 14.59
CA GLY A 133 19.71 -7.31 13.29
C GLY A 133 18.81 -7.29 12.05
N THR A 134 17.49 -7.27 12.22
CA THR A 134 16.53 -7.27 11.08
C THR A 134 15.96 -5.88 10.85
N ILE A 135 16.72 -5.04 10.13
CA ILE A 135 16.32 -3.98 9.18
C ILE A 135 15.27 -2.95 9.69
N PRO A 136 15.49 -1.62 9.55
CA PRO A 136 14.39 -0.67 9.70
C PRO A 136 13.32 -0.98 8.65
N TRP A 137 12.11 -1.39 9.09
CA TRP A 137 11.01 -1.88 8.25
C TRP A 137 10.33 -0.79 7.40
N THR A 138 11.12 0.18 6.91
CA THR A 138 10.65 1.27 6.07
C THR A 138 10.37 0.76 4.65
N ARG A 139 9.21 1.09 4.11
CA ARG A 139 8.79 0.73 2.75
C ARG A 139 8.14 1.94 2.09
N LEU A 140 8.47 2.19 0.81
CA LEU A 140 7.74 3.17 0.00
C LEU A 140 6.57 2.47 -0.72
N VAL A 141 5.47 3.18 -0.88
CA VAL A 141 4.33 2.76 -1.70
C VAL A 141 4.15 3.78 -2.81
N ASP A 142 4.49 3.40 -4.03
CA ASP A 142 4.13 4.16 -5.22
C ASP A 142 2.70 3.77 -5.62
N PHE A 143 1.74 4.52 -5.11
CA PHE A 143 0.32 4.26 -5.34
C PHE A 143 -0.12 4.50 -6.79
N GLU A 144 0.60 5.32 -7.56
CA GLU A 144 0.20 5.73 -8.91
C GLU A 144 0.71 4.73 -9.97
N THR A 145 1.87 4.11 -9.74
CA THR A 145 2.32 2.93 -10.52
C THR A 145 1.68 1.63 -10.02
N GLY A 146 1.33 1.57 -8.74
CA GLY A 146 0.90 0.34 -8.08
C GLY A 146 2.08 -0.56 -7.72
N GLU A 147 3.15 -0.02 -7.12
CA GLU A 147 4.30 -0.77 -6.60
C GLU A 147 4.55 -0.54 -5.11
N LEU A 148 4.84 -1.63 -4.38
CA LEU A 148 5.54 -1.60 -3.10
C LEU A 148 7.05 -1.66 -3.36
N LEU A 149 7.81 -0.72 -2.81
CA LEU A 149 9.27 -0.66 -2.92
C LEU A 149 9.88 -0.98 -1.55
N GLU A 150 10.55 -2.13 -1.45
CA GLU A 150 11.40 -2.43 -0.29
C GLU A 150 12.81 -1.82 -0.48
N PRO A 151 13.56 -1.53 0.60
CA PRO A 151 14.92 -1.01 0.47
C PRO A 151 15.83 -2.01 -0.25
N TYR A 152 16.87 -1.52 -0.94
CA TYR A 152 17.84 -2.37 -1.61
C TYR A 152 18.49 -3.36 -0.64
N GLU A 153 18.73 -4.59 -1.12
CA GLU A 153 19.37 -5.65 -0.35
C GLU A 153 20.85 -5.83 -0.77
N THR A 154 21.72 -6.10 0.21
CA THR A 154 23.16 -6.38 0.08
C THR A 154 23.57 -7.62 0.89
N LYS A 155 24.77 -8.15 0.64
CA LYS A 155 25.31 -9.39 1.25
C LYS A 155 25.96 -9.20 2.63
N THR A 156 26.36 -7.98 2.99
CA THR A 156 27.08 -7.69 4.24
C THR A 156 26.24 -6.77 5.11
N GLY A 157 25.95 -7.19 6.35
CA GLY A 157 25.02 -6.53 7.28
C GLY A 157 25.19 -5.02 7.40
N THR A 158 26.43 -4.58 7.47
CA THR A 158 26.84 -3.21 7.18
C THR A 158 28.02 -3.27 6.22
N GLY A 159 28.11 -2.31 5.30
CA GLY A 159 28.86 -2.47 4.04
C GLY A 159 30.38 -2.59 4.18
N VAL A 160 30.96 -3.71 3.76
CA VAL A 160 32.41 -3.83 3.47
C VAL A 160 32.70 -4.70 2.22
N GLU A 161 32.01 -4.43 1.12
CA GLU A 161 32.57 -4.67 -0.23
C GLU A 161 32.43 -3.38 -1.05
N HIS A 162 33.38 -3.12 -1.97
CA HIS A 162 33.44 -1.88 -2.75
C HIS A 162 33.14 -2.11 -4.24
N PRO A 163 31.88 -2.33 -4.65
CA PRO A 163 31.51 -2.22 -6.06
C PRO A 163 31.57 -0.75 -6.50
N THR A 164 32.18 -0.49 -7.66
CA THR A 164 32.32 0.85 -8.23
C THR A 164 31.25 1.11 -9.29
N GLY A 165 30.14 1.74 -8.90
CA GLY A 165 29.09 2.20 -9.81
C GLY A 165 27.70 2.29 -9.16
N HIS A 166 26.71 2.73 -9.95
CA HIS A 166 25.28 2.58 -9.63
C HIS A 166 24.90 1.09 -9.56
N PRO A 167 23.79 0.72 -8.87
CA PRO A 167 23.38 -0.68 -8.67
C PRO A 167 23.43 -1.53 -9.94
N GLN A 168 24.28 -2.56 -9.96
CA GLN A 168 24.33 -3.56 -11.04
C GLN A 168 23.49 -4.77 -10.64
N VAL A 169 22.20 -4.52 -10.44
CA VAL A 169 21.25 -5.49 -9.90
C VAL A 169 20.65 -6.32 -11.03
N GLU A 170 20.57 -7.64 -10.84
CA GLU A 170 19.75 -8.50 -11.69
C GLU A 170 18.28 -8.35 -11.29
N ALA A 171 17.44 -7.90 -12.24
CA ALA A 171 15.99 -7.90 -12.08
C ALA A 171 15.46 -9.35 -12.05
N GLY A 172 15.35 -9.90 -10.84
CA GLY A 172 15.02 -11.30 -10.59
C GLY A 172 13.63 -11.50 -9.97
N GLU A 173 12.95 -12.58 -10.35
CA GLU A 173 11.71 -13.00 -9.70
C GLU A 173 11.94 -13.28 -8.20
N VAL A 174 10.99 -12.84 -7.36
CA VAL A 174 11.05 -13.04 -5.91
C VAL A 174 10.87 -14.52 -5.57
N LYS A 175 11.97 -15.26 -5.49
CA LYS A 175 12.00 -16.57 -4.84
C LYS A 175 11.70 -16.39 -3.35
N THR A 176 10.82 -17.24 -2.83
CA THR A 176 10.40 -17.28 -1.42
C THR A 176 11.48 -17.92 -0.54
N ASP A 177 12.71 -17.42 -0.62
CA ASP A 177 13.81 -17.92 0.19
C ASP A 177 13.66 -17.42 1.63
N SER A 178 13.50 -18.37 2.56
CA SER A 178 13.41 -18.09 3.99
C SER A 178 14.77 -17.83 4.64
N SER A 179 15.87 -18.12 3.93
CA SER A 179 17.21 -17.71 4.33
C SER A 179 17.51 -16.27 3.88
N ARG A 180 17.21 -15.30 4.76
CA ARG A 180 17.64 -13.91 4.59
C ARG A 180 19.15 -13.81 4.88
N GLU A 181 19.97 -14.27 3.94
CA GLU A 181 21.42 -14.00 3.88
C GLU A 181 21.76 -12.55 3.48
N THR A 182 20.73 -11.72 3.28
CA THR A 182 20.83 -10.33 2.84
C THR A 182 20.28 -9.35 3.88
N TYR A 183 20.83 -8.13 3.84
CA TYR A 183 20.53 -7.01 4.73
C TYR A 183 20.28 -5.75 3.89
N CYS A 184 19.64 -4.71 4.44
CA CYS A 184 19.34 -3.52 3.65
C CYS A 184 20.52 -2.55 3.51
N VAL A 185 20.54 -1.81 2.40
CA VAL A 185 21.41 -0.65 2.19
C VAL A 185 20.81 0.55 2.97
N CYS A 186 21.07 0.54 4.27
CA CYS A 186 20.57 1.52 5.23
C CYS A 186 21.56 1.76 6.37
N SER A 187 21.33 2.81 7.14
CA SER A 187 22.00 3.03 8.43
C SER A 187 21.59 2.01 9.49
N ASP A 188 22.51 1.63 10.38
CA ASP A 188 22.18 0.98 11.65
C ASP A 188 21.19 1.80 12.48
N GLY A 189 20.30 1.11 13.20
CA GLY A 189 19.36 1.71 14.14
C GLY A 189 20.04 2.36 15.36
N PRO A 190 19.34 3.25 16.09
CA PRO A 190 19.92 3.95 17.24
C PRO A 190 20.20 2.99 18.41
N PRO A 191 21.38 3.05 19.06
CA PRO A 191 21.65 2.34 20.30
C PRO A 191 20.95 2.96 21.52
N SER A 192 20.90 2.19 22.60
CA SER A 192 20.13 2.43 23.83
C SER A 192 20.64 3.55 24.76
N ASP A 193 21.50 4.44 24.28
CA ASP A 193 22.30 5.35 25.12
C ASP A 193 21.95 6.84 24.95
N VAL A 194 20.70 7.13 24.58
CA VAL A 194 20.15 8.49 24.56
C VAL A 194 19.77 8.89 25.98
N ASP A 195 20.51 9.83 26.58
CA ASP A 195 20.11 10.49 27.82
C ASP A 195 18.83 11.31 27.59
N THR A 196 17.81 11.03 28.39
CA THR A 196 16.47 11.66 28.34
C THR A 196 16.29 12.74 29.39
N SER A 197 17.23 12.89 30.32
CA SER A 197 17.10 13.76 31.51
C SER A 197 17.43 15.24 31.24
N ASN A 198 18.01 15.54 30.07
CA ASN A 198 18.47 16.85 29.64
C ASN A 198 18.32 16.98 28.11
N ALA A 199 18.64 18.15 27.55
CA ALA A 199 18.85 18.28 26.12
C ALA A 199 19.96 17.29 25.66
N PRO A 200 19.69 16.36 24.73
CA PRO A 200 20.66 15.36 24.33
C PRO A 200 21.78 16.03 23.53
N GLU A 201 23.04 15.68 23.82
CA GLU A 201 24.19 16.23 23.06
C GLU A 201 24.07 15.98 21.55
N ASN A 202 23.35 14.92 21.14
CA ASN A 202 23.25 14.46 19.76
C ASN A 202 21.88 13.85 19.46
N VAL A 203 21.21 14.34 18.43
CA VAL A 203 20.04 13.70 17.81
C VAL A 203 20.50 12.88 16.61
N ARG A 204 19.94 11.68 16.41
CA ARG A 204 20.37 10.74 15.36
C ARG A 204 19.45 10.82 14.14
N VAL A 205 20.07 10.94 12.96
CA VAL A 205 19.43 10.76 11.64
C VAL A 205 19.75 9.34 11.16
N PHE A 206 18.80 8.71 10.49
CA PHE A 206 18.92 7.40 9.85
C PHE A 206 18.48 7.52 8.38
N TYR A 207 18.99 6.63 7.52
CA TYR A 207 18.69 6.63 6.08
C TYR A 207 18.47 5.21 5.55
N ALA A 208 17.76 5.10 4.42
CA ALA A 208 17.65 3.87 3.64
C ALA A 208 17.53 4.18 2.15
N ASP A 209 18.11 3.30 1.33
CA ASP A 209 18.14 3.44 -0.13
C ASP A 209 17.16 2.46 -0.79
N PHE A 210 16.41 2.95 -1.77
CA PHE A 210 15.33 2.25 -2.46
C PHE A 210 15.51 2.34 -3.98
N PRO A 211 14.90 1.42 -4.76
CA PRO A 211 14.62 1.67 -6.17
C PRO A 211 13.88 3.02 -6.32
N ALA A 212 14.20 3.81 -7.35
CA ALA A 212 13.49 5.07 -7.56
C ALA A 212 11.99 4.83 -7.80
N PRO A 213 11.06 5.50 -7.08
CA PRO A 213 9.67 5.55 -7.49
C PRO A 213 9.56 6.31 -8.82
N GLU A 214 8.50 6.04 -9.59
CA GLU A 214 8.23 6.81 -10.82
C GLU A 214 7.40 8.07 -10.48
N SER A 215 6.62 8.01 -9.40
CA SER A 215 5.80 9.11 -8.90
C SER A 215 6.58 10.17 -8.14
N THR A 216 6.13 11.42 -8.25
CA THR A 216 6.66 12.56 -7.47
C THR A 216 6.17 12.58 -6.02
N SER A 217 5.34 11.61 -5.61
CA SER A 217 4.90 11.41 -4.23
C SER A 217 4.75 9.91 -3.92
N VAL A 218 5.06 9.50 -2.68
CA VAL A 218 4.92 8.11 -2.22
C VAL A 218 4.25 8.05 -0.85
N GLY A 219 3.52 6.96 -0.60
CA GLY A 219 3.19 6.56 0.77
C GLY A 219 4.42 5.96 1.46
N MET A 220 4.46 5.98 2.80
CA MET A 220 5.57 5.39 3.54
C MET A 220 5.11 4.74 4.85
N SER A 221 5.52 3.49 5.04
CA SER A 221 5.45 2.78 6.33
C SER A 221 6.82 2.81 7.01
N PHE A 222 6.87 2.87 8.35
CA PHE A 222 8.10 2.78 9.16
C PHE A 222 7.99 1.60 10.13
N GLY A 223 7.86 0.40 9.56
CA GLY A 223 7.39 -0.76 10.31
C GLY A 223 5.93 -0.64 10.75
N ASP A 224 5.45 -1.70 11.36
CA ASP A 224 4.01 -1.92 11.53
C ASP A 224 3.40 -1.21 12.75
N ASN A 225 4.26 -0.57 13.56
CA ASN A 225 3.92 0.14 14.80
C ASN A 225 3.85 1.67 14.63
N ALA A 226 4.24 2.20 13.47
CA ALA A 226 4.26 3.63 13.17
C ALA A 226 3.06 4.03 12.29
N ALA A 227 2.63 5.30 12.39
CA ALA A 227 1.61 5.82 11.48
C ALA A 227 2.12 5.79 10.02
N PHE A 228 1.26 5.37 9.11
CA PHE A 228 1.56 5.40 7.67
C PHE A 228 1.41 6.81 7.13
N PHE A 229 2.48 7.31 6.51
CA PHE A 229 2.52 8.60 5.85
C PHE A 229 1.96 8.54 4.43
N GLU A 230 1.22 9.56 4.05
CA GLU A 230 0.64 9.73 2.71
C GLU A 230 1.31 10.91 2.01
N ASP A 231 1.33 10.86 0.67
CA ASP A 231 1.83 11.93 -0.20
C ASP A 231 3.20 12.53 0.20
N ILE A 232 4.15 11.72 0.67
CA ILE A 232 5.52 12.20 0.92
C ILE A 232 6.14 12.63 -0.42
N PRO A 233 6.55 13.89 -0.60
CA PRO A 233 7.14 14.37 -1.84
C PRO A 233 8.50 13.72 -2.10
N VAL A 234 8.75 13.37 -3.37
CA VAL A 234 10.03 12.86 -3.85
C VAL A 234 10.70 13.96 -4.67
N THR A 235 11.85 14.48 -4.22
CA THR A 235 12.58 15.54 -4.93
C THR A 235 13.61 14.95 -5.90
N GLN A 236 13.78 15.55 -7.08
CA GLN A 236 14.69 15.04 -8.11
C GLN A 236 16.02 15.80 -8.10
N GLY A 237 17.12 15.12 -7.80
CA GLY A 237 18.48 15.69 -7.80
C GLY A 237 18.79 16.67 -6.66
N GLU A 238 17.79 17.07 -5.86
CA GLU A 238 17.94 17.89 -4.66
C GLU A 238 18.43 17.03 -3.48
N LYS A 239 19.67 16.52 -3.60
CA LYS A 239 20.30 15.68 -2.57
C LYS A 239 20.20 16.34 -1.20
N PHE A 240 19.78 15.59 -0.18
CA PHE A 240 19.78 16.04 1.21
C PHE A 240 21.20 16.37 1.70
N SER A 241 21.62 17.61 1.49
CA SER A 241 22.86 18.14 2.03
C SER A 241 22.71 18.29 3.53
N ILE A 242 23.60 17.66 4.29
CA ILE A 242 23.81 17.89 5.72
C ILE A 242 24.87 19.01 5.82
N PRO A 243 24.50 20.31 5.89
CA PRO A 243 25.46 21.37 5.57
C PRO A 243 26.29 21.77 6.79
N GLU A 244 25.70 21.66 7.99
CA GLU A 244 26.22 22.26 9.23
C GLU A 244 26.17 21.32 10.45
N LEU A 245 25.74 20.06 10.33
CA LEU A 245 25.81 19.08 11.44
C LEU A 245 27.25 18.63 11.76
N ALA A 246 28.28 19.17 11.13
CA ALA A 246 29.68 18.82 11.38
C ALA A 246 30.18 19.25 12.78
N GLU A 247 29.51 20.21 13.43
CA GLU A 247 29.81 20.59 14.83
C GLU A 247 28.95 19.82 15.86
N LEU A 248 27.86 19.16 15.44
CA LEU A 248 27.14 18.17 16.24
C LEU A 248 27.94 16.85 16.22
N LYS A 249 28.19 16.26 17.39
CA LYS A 249 29.03 15.05 17.54
C LYS A 249 28.27 13.76 17.18
N LEU A 250 27.69 13.73 15.98
CA LEU A 250 27.08 12.53 15.38
C LEU A 250 27.99 11.32 15.62
N LYS A 251 27.61 10.41 16.53
CA LYS A 251 28.45 9.26 16.96
C LYS A 251 28.81 8.42 15.73
N SER A 252 30.05 8.59 15.24
CA SER A 252 30.37 8.41 13.84
C SER A 252 30.79 6.99 13.47
N THR A 253 29.82 6.16 13.11
CA THR A 253 29.98 5.26 11.95
C THR A 253 29.72 6.02 10.64
N PHE A 254 28.75 6.93 10.62
CA PHE A 254 28.21 7.52 9.38
C PHE A 254 29.12 8.47 8.60
N GLN A 255 30.00 9.23 9.25
CA GLN A 255 30.67 10.37 8.60
C GLN A 255 31.74 9.96 7.57
N GLU A 256 32.19 8.70 7.59
CA GLU A 256 33.06 8.10 6.57
C GLU A 256 32.30 7.11 5.65
N GLN A 257 30.98 6.99 5.79
CA GLN A 257 30.16 5.90 5.20
C GLN A 257 28.91 6.35 4.43
N LEU A 258 28.57 7.65 4.42
CA LEU A 258 27.48 8.16 3.57
C LEU A 258 27.93 8.23 2.10
N HIS A 259 27.64 7.16 1.36
CA HIS A 259 27.98 7.04 -0.06
C HIS A 259 27.27 8.10 -0.92
N ASP A 260 28.04 8.82 -1.74
CA ASP A 260 27.51 9.79 -2.73
C ASP A 260 26.57 9.14 -3.76
N ILE A 261 26.75 7.85 -4.04
CA ILE A 261 25.93 7.06 -4.96
C ILE A 261 24.84 6.35 -4.16
N TYR A 262 23.60 6.45 -4.61
CA TYR A 262 22.45 5.82 -3.95
C TYR A 262 22.37 4.34 -4.37
N GLY A 263 22.02 3.48 -3.42
CA GLY A 263 22.06 2.04 -3.58
C GLY A 263 23.48 1.46 -3.73
N GLN A 264 24.55 2.19 -3.42
CA GLN A 264 25.90 1.63 -3.57
C GLN A 264 26.09 0.42 -2.65
N GLY A 265 26.51 -0.72 -3.22
CA GLY A 265 26.57 -2.00 -2.51
C GLY A 265 25.32 -2.87 -2.64
N ALA A 266 24.24 -2.38 -3.26
CA ALA A 266 23.06 -3.18 -3.58
C ALA A 266 23.39 -4.31 -4.57
N ILE A 267 22.85 -5.50 -4.31
CA ILE A 267 22.93 -6.67 -5.19
C ILE A 267 21.55 -7.18 -5.65
N LYS A 268 20.49 -6.73 -4.98
CA LYS A 268 19.11 -7.17 -5.19
C LYS A 268 18.14 -6.02 -4.92
N GLU A 269 17.14 -5.88 -5.78
CA GLU A 269 16.06 -4.90 -5.68
C GLU A 269 14.71 -5.61 -5.63
N ARG A 270 13.71 -4.97 -5.03
CA ARG A 270 12.39 -5.57 -4.81
C ARG A 270 11.29 -4.55 -5.01
N ARG A 271 10.87 -4.43 -6.27
CA ARG A 271 9.57 -3.88 -6.67
C ARG A 271 8.55 -5.01 -6.58
N ILE A 272 7.45 -4.80 -5.86
CA ILE A 272 6.39 -5.80 -5.70
C ILE A 272 5.06 -5.16 -6.11
N PRO A 273 4.45 -5.57 -7.23
CA PRO A 273 3.18 -5.01 -7.70
C PRO A 273 2.06 -5.15 -6.67
N LEU A 274 1.17 -4.16 -6.61
CA LEU A 274 0.02 -4.18 -5.71
C LEU A 274 -1.12 -5.04 -6.28
N ASP A 275 -1.57 -5.99 -5.47
CA ASP A 275 -2.71 -6.87 -5.74
C ASP A 275 -4.04 -6.15 -5.44
N ILE A 276 -4.34 -5.14 -6.25
CA ILE A 276 -5.56 -4.34 -6.16
C ILE A 276 -6.74 -5.17 -6.68
N ASN A 277 -7.35 -5.96 -5.81
CA ASN A 277 -8.46 -6.86 -6.14
C ASN A 277 -9.83 -6.25 -5.78
N THR A 278 -10.70 -6.14 -6.79
CA THR A 278 -12.14 -5.95 -6.57
C THR A 278 -12.85 -7.27 -6.89
N GLU A 279 -13.38 -7.93 -5.86
CA GLU A 279 -14.18 -9.14 -6.00
C GLU A 279 -15.66 -8.75 -6.10
N SER A 280 -16.40 -9.28 -7.07
CA SER A 280 -17.85 -9.24 -7.00
C SER A 280 -18.35 -10.39 -6.13
N VAL A 281 -19.52 -10.19 -5.52
CA VAL A 281 -20.34 -11.15 -4.75
C VAL A 281 -20.54 -12.51 -5.45
N THR A 282 -20.22 -12.59 -6.73
CA THR A 282 -20.60 -13.61 -7.70
C THR A 282 -19.44 -14.55 -8.08
N GLU A 283 -18.28 -14.44 -7.42
CA GLU A 283 -17.03 -15.14 -7.78
C GLU A 283 -16.46 -14.77 -9.17
N ALA A 284 -16.74 -13.55 -9.62
CA ALA A 284 -15.94 -12.85 -10.61
C ALA A 284 -15.05 -11.80 -9.93
N SER A 285 -13.85 -11.55 -10.44
CA SER A 285 -12.96 -10.50 -9.92
C SER A 285 -12.16 -9.84 -11.03
N VAL A 286 -11.92 -8.53 -10.89
CA VAL A 286 -11.01 -7.80 -11.77
C VAL A 286 -9.67 -7.67 -11.06
N SER A 287 -8.61 -8.18 -11.69
CA SER A 287 -7.23 -7.92 -11.30
C SER A 287 -6.58 -7.00 -12.33
N ASP A 288 -6.22 -5.80 -11.90
CA ASP A 288 -5.45 -4.85 -12.72
C ASP A 288 -3.96 -5.15 -12.63
N ARG A 289 -3.24 -4.99 -13.75
CA ARG A 289 -1.79 -5.23 -13.87
C ARG A 289 -1.18 -4.22 -14.85
N GLY A 290 -1.22 -2.93 -14.49
CA GLY A 290 -0.73 -1.83 -15.31
C GLY A 290 -1.46 -1.73 -16.66
N GLU A 291 -0.73 -1.88 -17.76
CA GLU A 291 -1.30 -1.78 -19.12
C GLU A 291 -2.37 -2.83 -19.46
N THR A 292 -2.49 -3.90 -18.68
CA THR A 292 -3.42 -5.02 -18.93
C THR A 292 -4.20 -5.38 -17.68
N SER A 293 -5.48 -5.68 -17.86
CA SER A 293 -6.35 -6.15 -16.77
C SER A 293 -6.91 -7.52 -17.13
N ALA A 294 -7.23 -8.31 -16.10
CA ALA A 294 -7.88 -9.60 -16.25
C ALA A 294 -9.25 -9.59 -15.57
N LEU A 295 -10.31 -9.87 -16.34
CA LEU A 295 -11.61 -10.24 -15.79
C LEU A 295 -11.60 -11.75 -15.51
N ASN A 296 -11.55 -12.13 -14.25
CA ASN A 296 -11.52 -13.51 -13.78
C ASN A 296 -12.94 -13.99 -13.45
N VAL A 297 -13.25 -15.25 -13.75
CA VAL A 297 -14.48 -15.93 -13.33
C VAL A 297 -14.15 -17.32 -12.79
N SER A 298 -14.70 -17.64 -11.62
CA SER A 298 -14.56 -18.94 -10.95
C SER A 298 -14.92 -20.14 -11.84
N SER A 299 -14.07 -21.17 -11.84
CA SER A 299 -14.38 -22.47 -12.48
C SER A 299 -15.51 -23.19 -11.76
N ASP A 300 -15.66 -22.96 -10.44
CA ASP A 300 -16.75 -23.51 -9.63
C ASP A 300 -18.08 -22.76 -9.88
N VAL A 301 -18.08 -21.67 -10.65
CA VAL A 301 -19.26 -21.05 -11.29
C VAL A 301 -19.48 -21.63 -12.68
N LEU A 302 -18.42 -21.81 -13.47
CA LEU A 302 -18.54 -22.12 -14.90
C LEU A 302 -18.77 -23.60 -15.22
N PHE A 303 -18.20 -24.53 -14.45
CA PHE A 303 -18.13 -25.95 -14.85
C PHE A 303 -18.81 -26.90 -13.86
N GLU A 304 -19.02 -28.15 -14.29
CA GLU A 304 -19.25 -29.26 -13.36
C GLU A 304 -17.93 -29.64 -12.66
N PHE A 305 -18.01 -30.28 -11.48
CA PHE A 305 -16.82 -30.68 -10.71
C PHE A 305 -15.88 -31.55 -11.54
N ASP A 306 -14.58 -31.24 -11.48
CA ASP A 306 -13.51 -31.87 -12.29
C ASP A 306 -13.81 -31.94 -13.81
N SER A 307 -14.55 -30.95 -14.34
CA SER A 307 -14.99 -30.94 -15.74
C SER A 307 -14.57 -29.70 -16.52
N ASP A 308 -14.64 -29.80 -17.84
CA ASP A 308 -14.59 -28.73 -18.84
C ASP A 308 -15.97 -28.45 -19.46
N LYS A 309 -16.99 -29.22 -19.07
CA LYS A 309 -18.39 -29.05 -19.44
C LYS A 309 -19.01 -27.93 -18.61
N LEU A 310 -19.59 -26.95 -19.29
CA LEU A 310 -20.30 -25.84 -18.66
C LEU A 310 -21.53 -26.35 -17.89
N ASN A 311 -21.74 -25.83 -16.69
CA ASN A 311 -22.92 -26.16 -15.87
C ASN A 311 -24.15 -25.30 -16.27
N LYS A 312 -25.23 -25.36 -15.49
CA LYS A 312 -26.49 -24.64 -15.80
C LYS A 312 -26.47 -23.15 -15.45
N ASP A 313 -25.71 -22.75 -14.44
CA ASP A 313 -25.65 -21.37 -13.95
C ASP A 313 -24.62 -20.55 -14.76
N ALA A 314 -23.65 -21.25 -15.36
CA ALA A 314 -22.60 -20.70 -16.22
C ALA A 314 -23.09 -19.83 -17.38
N GLU A 315 -24.28 -20.08 -17.95
CA GLU A 315 -24.81 -19.23 -19.04
C GLU A 315 -25.02 -17.79 -18.56
N LYS A 316 -25.48 -17.58 -17.33
CA LYS A 316 -25.68 -16.24 -16.75
C LYS A 316 -24.36 -15.51 -16.56
N ALA A 317 -23.35 -16.21 -16.03
CA ALA A 317 -21.98 -15.70 -15.90
C ALA A 317 -21.40 -15.31 -17.27
N ILE A 318 -21.61 -16.15 -18.29
CA ILE A 318 -21.15 -15.93 -19.67
C ILE A 318 -21.82 -14.70 -20.30
N ASP A 319 -23.13 -14.51 -20.11
CA ASP A 319 -23.83 -13.33 -20.61
C ASP A 319 -23.36 -12.04 -19.94
N SER A 320 -23.16 -12.06 -18.62
CA SER A 320 -22.59 -10.93 -17.88
C SER A 320 -21.15 -10.58 -18.32
N VAL A 321 -20.31 -11.59 -18.59
CA VAL A 321 -18.96 -11.39 -19.19
C VAL A 321 -19.06 -10.82 -20.60
N VAL A 322 -20.00 -11.30 -21.42
CA VAL A 322 -20.22 -10.84 -22.81
C VAL A 322 -20.60 -9.36 -22.84
N GLU A 323 -21.50 -8.92 -21.97
CA GLU A 323 -21.87 -7.51 -21.88
C GLU A 323 -20.75 -6.64 -21.32
N GLU A 324 -19.88 -7.16 -20.46
CA GLU A 324 -18.69 -6.42 -20.01
C GLU A 324 -17.64 -6.27 -21.12
N LEU A 325 -17.24 -7.37 -21.77
CA LEU A 325 -16.28 -7.33 -22.89
C LEU A 325 -16.75 -6.39 -24.03
N LYS A 326 -18.07 -6.25 -24.25
CA LYS A 326 -18.65 -5.28 -25.20
C LYS A 326 -18.38 -3.82 -24.84
N LYS A 327 -18.28 -3.48 -23.55
CA LYS A 327 -17.93 -2.14 -23.06
C LYS A 327 -16.42 -1.90 -23.16
N SER A 328 -15.63 -2.78 -22.56
CA SER A 328 -14.24 -2.51 -22.19
C SER A 328 -13.18 -3.13 -23.10
N ALA A 329 -13.51 -4.15 -23.91
CA ALA A 329 -12.56 -4.83 -24.81
C ALA A 329 -12.81 -4.61 -26.32
N LYS A 330 -13.65 -3.62 -26.67
CA LYS A 330 -14.21 -3.45 -28.02
C LYS A 330 -13.15 -3.35 -29.14
N GLY A 331 -13.29 -4.16 -30.18
CA GLY A 331 -12.38 -4.16 -31.33
C GLY A 331 -10.96 -4.68 -31.05
N GLN A 332 -10.72 -5.29 -29.88
CA GLN A 332 -9.40 -5.79 -29.47
C GLN A 332 -9.28 -7.31 -29.55
N LYS A 333 -8.05 -7.80 -29.36
CA LYS A 333 -7.75 -9.18 -29.02
C LYS A 333 -7.91 -9.39 -27.51
N VAL A 334 -8.65 -10.43 -27.12
CA VAL A 334 -8.84 -10.88 -25.74
C VAL A 334 -8.31 -12.30 -25.60
N VAL A 335 -7.47 -12.55 -24.59
CA VAL A 335 -6.92 -13.89 -24.32
C VAL A 335 -7.72 -14.54 -23.18
N VAL A 336 -8.42 -15.62 -23.51
CA VAL A 336 -9.14 -16.48 -22.55
C VAL A 336 -8.16 -17.50 -21.99
N GLU A 337 -7.74 -17.31 -20.75
CA GLU A 337 -6.80 -18.17 -20.05
C GLU A 337 -7.52 -19.09 -19.06
N GLY A 338 -7.29 -20.39 -19.13
CA GLY A 338 -7.71 -21.33 -18.10
C GLY A 338 -6.59 -21.57 -17.08
N HIS A 339 -6.97 -21.68 -15.80
CA HIS A 339 -6.07 -21.92 -14.67
C HIS A 339 -6.67 -22.96 -13.70
N THR A 340 -5.83 -23.63 -12.92
CA THR A 340 -6.20 -24.57 -11.85
C THR A 340 -5.55 -24.17 -10.51
N ASP A 341 -5.95 -24.85 -9.44
CA ASP A 341 -5.13 -25.07 -8.26
C ASP A 341 -4.05 -26.15 -8.52
N ASP A 342 -3.21 -26.40 -7.52
CA ASP A 342 -2.09 -27.36 -7.50
C ASP A 342 -2.49 -28.77 -6.99
N GLU A 343 -3.78 -29.08 -6.98
CA GLU A 343 -4.30 -30.38 -6.49
C GLU A 343 -4.48 -31.34 -7.68
N GLY A 344 -3.38 -31.75 -8.30
CA GLY A 344 -3.40 -32.64 -9.47
C GLY A 344 -2.04 -33.11 -9.95
N ASP A 345 -2.02 -33.62 -11.18
CA ASP A 345 -0.81 -33.81 -12.00
C ASP A 345 -0.66 -32.61 -12.93
N GLU A 346 0.56 -32.08 -13.11
CA GLU A 346 0.83 -30.88 -13.92
C GLU A 346 0.29 -31.03 -15.36
N GLY A 347 0.47 -32.19 -15.97
CA GLY A 347 -0.02 -32.49 -17.33
C GLY A 347 -1.54 -32.61 -17.39
N TYR A 348 -2.16 -33.18 -16.34
CA TYR A 348 -3.62 -33.17 -16.19
C TYR A 348 -4.17 -31.74 -16.07
N ASN A 349 -3.58 -30.93 -15.18
CA ASN A 349 -3.99 -29.57 -14.88
C ASN A 349 -3.82 -28.63 -16.09
N GLN A 350 -2.68 -28.71 -16.79
CA GLN A 350 -2.48 -28.03 -18.07
C GLN A 350 -3.57 -28.45 -19.07
N GLY A 351 -3.77 -29.75 -19.27
CA GLY A 351 -4.77 -30.27 -20.20
C GLY A 351 -6.21 -29.87 -19.87
N LEU A 352 -6.59 -29.85 -18.59
CA LEU A 352 -7.92 -29.43 -18.11
C LEU A 352 -8.13 -27.94 -18.32
N SER A 353 -7.13 -27.13 -17.97
CA SER A 353 -7.18 -25.66 -18.10
C SER A 353 -7.36 -25.22 -19.56
N GLU A 354 -6.68 -25.88 -20.51
CA GLU A 354 -6.84 -25.64 -21.94
C GLU A 354 -8.26 -25.96 -22.44
N ARG A 355 -8.86 -27.08 -21.98
CA ARG A 355 -10.21 -27.46 -22.39
C ARG A 355 -11.25 -26.50 -21.82
N ARG A 356 -11.11 -26.08 -20.56
CA ARG A 356 -11.93 -25.03 -19.93
C ARG A 356 -11.92 -23.71 -20.73
N ALA A 357 -10.74 -23.23 -21.11
CA ALA A 357 -10.60 -22.03 -21.95
C ALA A 357 -11.30 -22.18 -23.32
N LYS A 358 -11.14 -23.35 -23.97
CA LYS A 358 -11.77 -23.67 -25.27
C LYS A 358 -13.30 -23.77 -25.16
N SER A 359 -13.83 -24.36 -24.09
CA SER A 359 -15.28 -24.41 -23.78
C SER A 359 -15.87 -23.01 -23.59
N VAL A 360 -15.20 -22.15 -22.81
CA VAL A 360 -15.66 -20.78 -22.55
C VAL A 360 -15.61 -19.93 -23.81
N LYS A 361 -14.50 -19.96 -24.58
CA LYS A 361 -14.43 -19.30 -25.89
C LYS A 361 -15.60 -19.69 -26.78
N LYS A 362 -15.91 -20.99 -26.89
CA LYS A 362 -16.99 -21.50 -27.75
C LYS A 362 -18.38 -20.97 -27.36
N ALA A 363 -18.62 -20.64 -26.09
CA ALA A 363 -19.88 -20.08 -25.62
C ALA A 363 -19.94 -18.54 -25.74
N VAL A 364 -18.80 -17.85 -25.55
CA VAL A 364 -18.70 -16.39 -25.62
C VAL A 364 -18.62 -15.87 -27.06
N GLU A 365 -17.84 -16.51 -27.93
CA GLU A 365 -17.55 -16.04 -29.30
C GLU A 365 -18.80 -15.73 -30.15
N PRO A 366 -19.87 -16.56 -30.16
CA PRO A 366 -21.09 -16.22 -30.90
C PRO A 366 -21.78 -14.96 -30.39
N LYS A 367 -21.74 -14.72 -29.07
CA LYS A 367 -22.43 -13.61 -28.41
C LYS A 367 -21.67 -12.26 -28.53
N LEU A 368 -20.41 -12.28 -29.01
CA LEU A 368 -19.58 -11.12 -29.36
C LEU A 368 -19.60 -10.75 -30.85
N SER A 369 -20.45 -11.39 -31.66
CA SER A 369 -20.57 -11.12 -33.10
C SER A 369 -20.79 -9.63 -33.41
N GLY A 370 -20.00 -9.08 -34.33
CA GLY A 370 -20.10 -7.67 -34.77
C GLY A 370 -19.39 -6.63 -33.87
N VAL A 371 -18.85 -7.03 -32.72
CA VAL A 371 -18.14 -6.13 -31.77
C VAL A 371 -16.66 -5.92 -32.16
N GLY A 372 -16.15 -6.72 -33.10
CA GLY A 372 -14.76 -6.68 -33.56
C GLY A 372 -13.75 -7.36 -32.63
N ILE A 373 -14.24 -8.01 -31.56
CA ILE A 373 -13.40 -8.69 -30.56
C ILE A 373 -12.89 -10.02 -31.12
N GLN A 374 -11.60 -10.30 -30.94
CA GLN A 374 -10.96 -11.55 -31.36
C GLN A 374 -10.55 -12.36 -30.13
N LEU A 375 -11.14 -13.55 -29.95
CA LEU A 375 -10.83 -14.43 -28.82
C LEU A 375 -9.70 -15.40 -29.17
N GLU A 376 -8.65 -15.44 -28.35
CA GLU A 376 -7.68 -16.54 -28.30
C GLU A 376 -7.83 -17.33 -26.99
N THR A 377 -7.28 -18.54 -26.94
CA THR A 377 -7.36 -19.42 -25.76
C THR A 377 -6.00 -19.96 -25.38
N LYS A 378 -5.69 -19.96 -24.08
CA LYS A 378 -4.50 -20.61 -23.51
C LYS A 378 -4.86 -21.34 -22.21
N GLY A 379 -4.15 -22.42 -21.90
CA GLY A 379 -4.15 -23.02 -20.57
C GLY A 379 -2.79 -22.83 -19.91
N PHE A 380 -2.79 -22.68 -18.59
CA PHE A 380 -1.58 -22.58 -17.76
C PHE A 380 -1.52 -23.64 -16.65
N GLY A 381 -2.56 -24.46 -16.48
CA GLY A 381 -2.70 -25.32 -15.31
C GLY A 381 -2.54 -24.51 -14.02
N GLU A 382 -1.68 -25.00 -13.13
CA GLU A 382 -1.32 -24.36 -11.86
C GLU A 382 -0.20 -23.31 -11.97
N THR A 383 0.46 -23.16 -13.12
CA THR A 383 1.67 -22.32 -13.29
C THR A 383 1.44 -20.82 -13.16
N LYS A 384 0.18 -20.37 -13.08
CA LYS A 384 -0.21 -18.97 -12.86
C LYS A 384 -1.32 -18.85 -11.81
N PRO A 385 -1.01 -19.09 -10.52
CA PRO A 385 -1.96 -18.81 -9.45
C PRO A 385 -2.31 -17.31 -9.42
N LEU A 386 -3.51 -16.99 -8.96
CA LEU A 386 -3.93 -15.63 -8.63
C LEU A 386 -3.50 -15.27 -7.19
N VAL A 387 -3.51 -16.26 -6.30
CA VAL A 387 -3.04 -16.19 -4.91
C VAL A 387 -2.38 -17.55 -4.57
N PRO A 388 -1.30 -17.63 -3.77
CA PRO A 388 -0.62 -18.91 -3.54
C PRO A 388 -1.52 -20.04 -3.00
N ASN A 389 -1.35 -21.23 -3.57
CA ASN A 389 -2.15 -22.41 -3.21
C ASN A 389 -1.87 -22.93 -1.79
N ARG A 390 -0.72 -22.59 -1.21
CA ARG A 390 -0.19 -23.15 0.04
C ARG A 390 0.36 -22.06 0.95
N ASP A 391 0.33 -22.31 2.25
CA ASP A 391 1.02 -21.46 3.22
C ASP A 391 2.55 -21.67 3.20
N GLY A 392 3.29 -20.81 3.91
CA GLY A 392 4.74 -20.94 4.09
C GLY A 392 5.22 -22.20 4.82
N SER A 393 4.32 -23.08 5.25
CA SER A 393 4.61 -24.42 5.79
C SER A 393 4.22 -25.56 4.82
N GLY A 394 3.70 -25.23 3.63
CA GLY A 394 3.30 -26.19 2.59
C GLY A 394 1.86 -26.70 2.68
N ASN A 395 1.03 -26.23 3.62
CA ASN A 395 -0.35 -26.69 3.75
C ASN A 395 -1.26 -26.04 2.69
N SER A 396 -2.14 -26.83 2.06
CA SER A 396 -3.10 -26.36 1.06
C SER A 396 -4.10 -25.32 1.63
N ILE A 397 -4.02 -24.06 1.18
CA ILE A 397 -4.98 -22.99 1.52
C ILE A 397 -6.21 -23.13 0.62
N LYS A 398 -7.21 -23.88 1.11
CA LYS A 398 -8.41 -24.24 0.31
C LYS A 398 -9.20 -23.05 -0.24
N LYS A 399 -9.15 -21.87 0.41
CA LYS A 399 -9.77 -20.62 -0.08
C LYS A 399 -9.00 -20.03 -1.28
N ASN A 400 -7.66 -20.06 -1.25
CA ASN A 400 -6.82 -19.57 -2.34
C ASN A 400 -6.88 -20.51 -3.56
N GLN A 401 -6.84 -21.83 -3.33
CA GLN A 401 -7.05 -22.84 -4.36
C GLN A 401 -8.38 -22.62 -5.12
N ALA A 402 -9.45 -22.27 -4.42
CA ALA A 402 -10.73 -21.91 -5.06
C ALA A 402 -10.65 -20.65 -5.93
N LYS A 403 -9.89 -19.61 -5.53
CA LYS A 403 -9.62 -18.44 -6.38
C LYS A 403 -8.75 -18.77 -7.60
N ASN A 404 -7.87 -19.78 -7.50
CA ASN A 404 -6.97 -20.17 -8.58
C ASN A 404 -7.66 -20.97 -9.69
N ARG A 405 -8.62 -21.83 -9.34
CA ARG A 405 -9.52 -22.51 -10.29
C ARG A 405 -10.41 -21.48 -11.00
N ARG A 406 -9.91 -20.83 -12.05
CA ARG A 406 -10.58 -19.71 -12.74
C ARG A 406 -10.37 -19.74 -14.25
N VAL A 407 -11.19 -18.95 -14.96
CA VAL A 407 -10.94 -18.54 -16.34
C VAL A 407 -10.79 -17.02 -16.38
N SER A 408 -9.70 -16.52 -16.97
CA SER A 408 -9.33 -15.11 -17.02
C SER A 408 -9.43 -14.57 -18.44
N PHE A 409 -10.11 -13.45 -18.64
CA PHE A 409 -10.15 -12.72 -19.91
C PHE A 409 -9.18 -11.53 -19.81
N ASN A 410 -8.02 -11.64 -20.46
CA ASN A 410 -6.95 -10.64 -20.41
C ASN A 410 -6.97 -9.73 -21.64
N TYR A 411 -6.96 -8.41 -21.44
CA TYR A 411 -6.97 -7.38 -22.49
C TYR A 411 -6.47 -6.01 -21.97
N LYS A 412 -6.36 -5.01 -22.84
CA LYS A 412 -6.00 -3.62 -22.49
C LYS A 412 -7.28 -2.76 -22.45
N PRO A 413 -7.92 -2.52 -21.29
CA PRO A 413 -9.26 -1.92 -21.25
C PRO A 413 -9.35 -0.55 -21.96
N GLN A 414 -10.34 -0.41 -22.85
CA GLN A 414 -10.72 0.87 -23.47
C GLN A 414 -11.68 1.71 -22.61
N ALA A 415 -12.30 1.06 -21.62
CA ALA A 415 -13.17 1.66 -20.62
C ALA A 415 -12.98 0.91 -19.31
N GLN A 416 -13.27 1.57 -18.18
CA GLN A 416 -13.21 0.94 -16.85
C GLN A 416 -14.01 -0.37 -16.84
N ILE A 417 -13.35 -1.47 -16.46
CA ILE A 417 -14.00 -2.77 -16.32
C ILE A 417 -14.94 -2.74 -15.12
N ASP A 418 -16.20 -3.08 -15.34
CA ASP A 418 -17.17 -3.32 -14.28
C ASP A 418 -16.98 -4.74 -13.73
N ALA A 419 -16.66 -4.85 -12.44
CA ALA A 419 -16.49 -6.15 -11.80
C ALA A 419 -17.83 -6.88 -11.55
N ASN A 420 -18.99 -6.20 -11.70
CA ASN A 420 -20.33 -6.74 -11.43
C ASN A 420 -20.86 -7.74 -12.49
N VAL A 421 -20.06 -8.76 -12.79
CA VAL A 421 -20.48 -9.91 -13.58
C VAL A 421 -21.45 -10.75 -12.76
N ASP A 422 -22.76 -10.61 -13.01
CA ASP A 422 -23.77 -11.39 -12.30
C ASP A 422 -23.75 -12.87 -12.74
N THR A 423 -23.20 -13.73 -11.89
CA THR A 423 -23.16 -15.20 -12.08
C THR A 423 -24.35 -15.93 -11.44
N GLY A 424 -25.19 -15.23 -10.65
CA GLY A 424 -26.29 -15.83 -9.90
C GLY A 424 -25.92 -16.51 -8.58
N LYS A 425 -24.63 -16.71 -8.27
CA LYS A 425 -24.22 -17.08 -6.90
C LYS A 425 -24.55 -15.94 -5.93
N LYS A 426 -24.99 -16.32 -4.72
CA LYS A 426 -25.22 -15.40 -3.61
C LYS A 426 -24.03 -15.47 -2.65
N VAL A 427 -23.52 -14.32 -2.22
CA VAL A 427 -22.63 -14.27 -1.06
C VAL A 427 -23.32 -14.92 0.14
N LYS A 428 -22.57 -15.80 0.82
CA LYS A 428 -22.96 -16.35 2.12
C LYS A 428 -23.17 -15.18 3.09
N ASP A 429 -24.38 -15.04 3.61
CA ASP A 429 -24.66 -14.08 4.68
C ASP A 429 -23.91 -14.50 5.96
N LEU A 430 -23.38 -13.51 6.68
CA LEU A 430 -22.61 -13.73 7.91
C LEU A 430 -23.40 -13.21 9.11
N PRO A 431 -23.20 -13.76 10.31
CA PRO A 431 -23.78 -13.19 11.52
C PRO A 431 -23.42 -11.70 11.64
N GLU A 432 -24.43 -10.84 11.77
CA GLU A 432 -24.21 -9.46 12.18
C GLU A 432 -23.62 -9.45 13.60
N MET A 433 -22.60 -8.62 13.83
CA MET A 433 -21.98 -8.44 15.14
C MET A 433 -23.02 -7.87 16.12
N LYS A 434 -22.92 -8.24 17.41
CA LYS A 434 -23.64 -7.52 18.47
C LYS A 434 -23.06 -6.11 18.57
N ALA A 435 -23.87 -5.11 18.94
CA ALA A 435 -23.38 -3.76 19.18
C ALA A 435 -22.23 -3.76 20.21
N GLY A 436 -21.10 -3.17 19.83
CA GLY A 436 -19.92 -2.99 20.67
C GLY A 436 -19.90 -1.68 21.43
N HIS A 437 -18.78 -1.41 22.09
CA HIS A 437 -18.46 -0.12 22.67
C HIS A 437 -17.83 0.79 21.61
N VAL A 438 -18.46 1.93 21.35
CA VAL A 438 -17.93 3.02 20.52
C VAL A 438 -17.27 4.04 21.45
N THR A 439 -16.02 4.38 21.16
CA THR A 439 -15.26 5.44 21.82
C THR A 439 -15.36 6.76 21.06
N THR A 440 -15.08 6.72 19.75
CA THR A 440 -14.91 7.90 18.88
C THR A 440 -15.25 7.65 17.40
N GLY A 441 -15.45 6.39 17.00
CA GLY A 441 -15.65 5.95 15.63
C GLY A 441 -17.11 5.88 15.16
N LEU A 442 -17.28 5.47 13.90
CA LEU A 442 -18.55 5.36 13.19
C LEU A 442 -19.49 4.33 13.82
N VAL A 443 -18.97 3.14 14.16
CA VAL A 443 -19.70 2.04 14.80
C VAL A 443 -18.73 1.06 15.46
N ALA A 444 -19.22 0.25 16.41
CA ALA A 444 -18.47 -0.87 16.96
C ALA A 444 -19.31 -2.15 17.01
N GLY A 445 -18.64 -3.29 16.83
CA GLY A 445 -19.22 -4.62 16.87
C GLY A 445 -18.41 -5.58 17.74
N ILE A 446 -19.10 -6.49 18.42
CA ILE A 446 -18.46 -7.59 19.15
C ILE A 446 -18.16 -8.73 18.17
N LEU A 447 -16.87 -8.94 17.91
CA LEU A 447 -16.34 -10.13 17.25
C LEU A 447 -16.22 -11.26 18.28
N PRO A 448 -16.91 -12.40 18.09
CA PRO A 448 -16.79 -13.51 19.02
C PRO A 448 -15.42 -14.19 18.93
N ALA A 449 -14.94 -14.67 20.07
CA ALA A 449 -13.75 -15.50 20.18
C ALA A 449 -13.85 -16.78 19.32
N ARG A 450 -12.69 -17.34 18.93
CA ARG A 450 -12.66 -18.55 18.09
C ARG A 450 -13.20 -19.75 18.88
N LYS A 451 -14.02 -20.58 18.22
CA LYS A 451 -14.63 -21.76 18.85
C LYS A 451 -13.56 -22.75 19.31
N GLY A 452 -13.47 -22.94 20.62
CA GLY A 452 -12.49 -23.83 21.27
C GLY A 452 -11.26 -23.10 21.84
N GLY A 453 -11.13 -21.80 21.59
CA GLY A 453 -10.13 -20.94 22.21
C GLY A 453 -10.43 -20.59 23.66
N LYS A 454 -9.49 -19.89 24.29
CA LYS A 454 -9.60 -19.22 25.60
C LYS A 454 -9.60 -17.70 25.50
N ALA A 455 -9.27 -17.14 24.33
CA ALA A 455 -9.33 -15.71 24.06
C ALA A 455 -10.70 -15.09 24.44
N PRO A 456 -10.75 -13.84 24.94
CA PRO A 456 -12.00 -13.10 25.13
C PRO A 456 -12.63 -12.70 23.78
N ASP A 457 -13.92 -12.36 23.79
CA ASP A 457 -14.56 -11.68 22.67
C ASP A 457 -13.87 -10.31 22.46
N LEU A 458 -13.77 -9.85 21.21
CA LEU A 458 -13.13 -8.59 20.83
C LEU A 458 -14.17 -7.51 20.51
N ASN A 459 -13.94 -6.30 20.97
CA ASN A 459 -14.62 -5.11 20.50
C ASN A 459 -13.88 -4.55 19.27
N PHE A 460 -14.55 -4.53 18.14
CA PHE A 460 -14.02 -4.03 16.86
C PHE A 460 -14.76 -2.75 16.47
N GLU A 461 -14.09 -1.61 16.62
CA GLU A 461 -14.61 -0.27 16.32
C GLU A 461 -14.08 0.22 14.97
N ILE A 462 -14.96 0.70 14.09
CA ILE A 462 -14.57 1.39 12.85
C ILE A 462 -14.37 2.86 13.18
N LEU A 463 -13.13 3.34 13.18
CA LEU A 463 -12.79 4.72 13.50
C LEU A 463 -13.14 5.66 12.34
N SER A 464 -12.65 5.35 11.14
CA SER A 464 -12.94 6.11 9.92
C SER A 464 -12.86 5.24 8.67
N LEU A 465 -13.43 5.74 7.57
CA LEU A 465 -13.25 5.21 6.22
C LEU A 465 -12.98 6.40 5.29
N ASP A 466 -11.73 6.83 5.25
CA ASP A 466 -11.32 8.05 4.55
C ASP A 466 -11.09 7.74 3.05
N GLU A 467 -11.35 8.69 2.16
CA GLU A 467 -11.03 8.53 0.73
C GLU A 467 -9.61 9.04 0.44
N TYR A 468 -8.79 8.23 -0.24
CA TYR A 468 -7.41 8.57 -0.57
C TYR A 468 -7.05 8.02 -1.97
N LYS A 469 -6.76 8.90 -2.93
CA LYS A 469 -6.57 8.59 -4.36
C LYS A 469 -7.67 7.63 -4.87
N GLU A 470 -7.35 6.47 -5.42
CA GLU A 470 -8.30 5.43 -5.87
C GLU A 470 -8.64 4.38 -4.78
N PHE A 471 -8.29 4.67 -3.52
CA PHE A 471 -8.47 3.81 -2.36
C PHE A 471 -9.43 4.39 -1.32
N LEU A 472 -9.88 3.50 -0.43
CA LEU A 472 -10.52 3.79 0.83
C LEU A 472 -9.55 3.37 1.94
N LYS A 473 -9.17 4.31 2.81
CA LYS A 473 -8.36 4.07 4.00
C LYS A 473 -9.29 3.76 5.16
N LEU A 474 -9.47 2.48 5.44
CA LEU A 474 -10.15 2.00 6.64
C LEU A 474 -9.22 2.21 7.84
N LYS A 475 -9.73 2.83 8.92
CA LYS A 475 -9.11 2.81 10.25
C LYS A 475 -10.04 2.12 11.25
N VAL A 476 -9.48 1.29 12.12
CA VAL A 476 -10.24 0.54 13.14
C VAL A 476 -9.50 0.54 14.47
N ALA A 477 -10.22 0.41 15.58
CA ALA A 477 -9.68 0.15 16.90
C ALA A 477 -10.16 -1.22 17.39
N VAL A 478 -9.26 -2.02 17.98
CA VAL A 478 -9.58 -3.36 18.49
C VAL A 478 -9.16 -3.49 19.95
N SER A 479 -10.12 -3.73 20.84
CA SER A 479 -9.89 -4.00 22.27
C SER A 479 -10.54 -5.30 22.73
N THR A 480 -10.16 -5.82 23.90
CA THR A 480 -10.85 -6.99 24.50
C THR A 480 -12.15 -6.54 25.18
N THR A 481 -13.17 -7.40 25.20
CA THR A 481 -14.42 -7.15 25.95
C THR A 481 -14.26 -7.28 27.47
N THR A 482 -13.16 -7.91 27.92
CA THR A 482 -12.83 -8.13 29.33
C THR A 482 -11.99 -7.01 29.94
N GLY A 483 -11.30 -6.22 29.11
CA GLY A 483 -10.29 -5.26 29.58
C GLY A 483 -8.90 -5.87 29.79
N ASP A 484 -8.63 -7.07 29.27
CA ASP A 484 -7.30 -7.68 29.21
C ASP A 484 -6.47 -7.13 28.03
N SER A 485 -5.16 -7.43 27.98
CA SER A 485 -4.32 -7.11 26.81
C SER A 485 -4.86 -7.73 25.52
N VAL A 486 -4.93 -6.96 24.44
CA VAL A 486 -5.47 -7.43 23.14
C VAL A 486 -4.57 -8.50 22.51
N GLU A 487 -3.26 -8.46 22.78
CA GLU A 487 -2.31 -9.50 22.37
C GLU A 487 -2.70 -10.88 22.93
N SER A 488 -3.29 -10.94 24.13
CA SER A 488 -3.77 -12.20 24.73
C SER A 488 -4.92 -12.86 23.96
N ALA A 489 -5.70 -12.07 23.21
CA ALA A 489 -6.76 -12.57 22.33
C ALA A 489 -6.21 -13.09 20.98
N PHE A 490 -4.95 -12.80 20.68
CA PHE A 490 -4.26 -13.19 19.45
C PHE A 490 -3.17 -14.26 19.64
N ALA A 491 -2.67 -14.43 20.87
CA ALA A 491 -1.62 -15.38 21.27
C ALA A 491 -1.98 -16.88 21.13
N GLU A 492 -3.08 -17.25 20.46
CA GLU A 492 -3.42 -18.64 20.22
C GLU A 492 -2.58 -19.23 19.08
N VAL A 493 -1.73 -20.21 19.43
CA VAL A 493 -0.83 -20.90 18.49
C VAL A 493 -1.63 -21.77 17.52
N ILE A 494 -1.97 -21.21 16.36
CA ILE A 494 -2.74 -21.88 15.30
C ILE A 494 -1.93 -21.93 14.00
N ALA A 495 -1.52 -23.14 13.60
CA ALA A 495 -0.62 -23.40 12.48
C ALA A 495 -1.31 -23.35 11.08
N LYS A 496 -2.33 -22.50 10.90
CA LYS A 496 -3.23 -22.51 9.73
C LYS A 496 -3.78 -21.12 9.35
N PRO A 497 -3.15 -20.40 8.41
CA PRO A 497 -3.55 -19.05 8.00
C PRO A 497 -5.01 -18.92 7.55
N GLU A 498 -5.58 -19.97 6.95
CA GLU A 498 -6.97 -19.98 6.48
C GLU A 498 -8.02 -19.87 7.60
N THR A 499 -7.60 -19.98 8.86
CA THR A 499 -8.44 -19.84 10.07
C THR A 499 -8.26 -18.50 10.79
N MET A 500 -7.35 -17.64 10.34
CA MET A 500 -7.06 -16.36 10.97
C MET A 500 -8.11 -15.32 10.54
N GLN A 501 -9.00 -14.92 11.47
CA GLN A 501 -10.04 -13.90 11.25
C GLN A 501 -9.52 -12.58 10.65
N PHE A 502 -8.27 -12.26 10.97
CA PHE A 502 -7.56 -11.04 10.62
C PHE A 502 -6.55 -11.23 9.46
N GLY A 503 -6.20 -12.49 9.16
CA GLY A 503 -5.18 -12.86 8.18
C GLY A 503 -3.80 -13.10 8.81
N PRO A 504 -2.86 -13.71 8.06
CA PRO A 504 -1.48 -13.90 8.47
C PRO A 504 -0.67 -12.59 8.40
N ASN A 505 0.57 -12.65 8.88
CA ASN A 505 1.56 -11.58 8.77
C ASN A 505 2.67 -11.95 7.76
N ALA A 506 2.92 -11.02 6.84
CA ALA A 506 3.98 -11.01 5.85
C ALA A 506 5.40 -11.23 6.37
N ALA A 507 5.73 -10.46 7.41
CA ALA A 507 7.07 -10.00 7.68
C ALA A 507 7.90 -11.05 8.41
N THR A 508 7.22 -11.78 9.29
CA THR A 508 7.80 -12.50 10.42
C THR A 508 7.81 -14.02 10.24
N GLY A 509 6.92 -14.57 9.40
CA GLY A 509 6.62 -16.00 9.40
C GLY A 509 5.94 -16.50 10.69
N VAL A 510 5.56 -15.59 11.60
CA VAL A 510 4.98 -15.91 12.92
C VAL A 510 3.47 -15.72 12.88
N ALA A 511 2.73 -16.83 12.96
CA ALA A 511 1.27 -16.90 12.85
C ALA A 511 0.49 -16.38 14.08
N HIS A 512 1.06 -15.43 14.84
CA HIS A 512 0.52 -14.93 16.11
C HIS A 512 0.26 -13.42 16.11
N ILE A 513 0.79 -12.70 15.10
CA ILE A 513 0.54 -11.27 14.94
C ILE A 513 -0.52 -11.11 13.84
N PRO A 514 -1.72 -10.60 14.14
CA PRO A 514 -2.76 -10.36 13.14
C PRO A 514 -2.50 -9.13 12.28
N THR A 515 -3.20 -9.03 11.16
CA THR A 515 -3.22 -7.88 10.24
C THR A 515 -4.67 -7.47 9.94
N LEU A 516 -4.92 -6.61 8.95
CA LEU A 516 -6.26 -6.43 8.37
C LEU A 516 -6.42 -7.11 7.00
N ALA A 517 -5.55 -8.07 6.64
CA ALA A 517 -5.55 -8.70 5.32
C ALA A 517 -6.84 -9.48 5.01
N ASN A 518 -7.52 -10.04 6.03
CA ASN A 518 -8.82 -10.72 5.86
C ASN A 518 -10.04 -9.81 6.14
N VAL A 519 -9.88 -8.49 6.19
CA VAL A 519 -10.99 -7.53 6.24
C VAL A 519 -11.46 -7.17 4.82
N GLN A 520 -12.77 -7.03 4.65
CA GLN A 520 -13.41 -6.72 3.37
C GLN A 520 -14.53 -5.70 3.57
N ILE A 521 -14.75 -4.82 2.59
CA ILE A 521 -15.89 -3.88 2.55
C ILE A 521 -16.82 -4.29 1.42
N TRP A 522 -18.08 -4.58 1.76
CA TRP A 522 -19.13 -4.97 0.83
C TRP A 522 -20.14 -3.84 0.64
N ASP A 523 -20.24 -3.35 -0.60
CA ASP A 523 -21.36 -2.53 -1.05
C ASP A 523 -22.52 -3.45 -1.49
N LYS A 524 -23.58 -3.50 -0.67
CA LYS A 524 -24.79 -4.31 -0.90
C LYS A 524 -25.67 -3.79 -2.05
N LYS A 525 -25.47 -2.55 -2.52
CA LYS A 525 -26.20 -1.95 -3.66
C LYS A 525 -25.56 -2.36 -4.99
N THR A 526 -24.25 -2.19 -5.12
CA THR A 526 -23.53 -2.55 -6.35
C THR A 526 -23.29 -4.06 -6.44
N ASN A 527 -23.08 -4.73 -5.29
CA ASN A 527 -22.60 -6.11 -5.15
C ASN A 527 -21.09 -6.28 -5.40
N LEU A 528 -20.32 -5.24 -5.08
CA LEU A 528 -18.86 -5.28 -5.03
C LEU A 528 -18.32 -5.41 -3.61
N MET A 529 -17.25 -6.20 -3.50
CA MET A 529 -16.50 -6.47 -2.29
C MET A 529 -15.05 -6.04 -2.52
N ALA A 530 -14.69 -4.89 -1.94
CA ALA A 530 -13.32 -4.43 -1.88
C ALA A 530 -12.57 -5.25 -0.82
N THR A 531 -11.40 -5.78 -1.17
CA THR A 531 -10.50 -6.47 -0.23
C THR A 531 -9.33 -5.56 0.15
N THR A 532 -8.72 -5.78 1.30
CA THR A 532 -7.44 -5.12 1.65
C THR A 532 -6.41 -5.32 0.53
N VAL A 533 -5.70 -4.24 0.18
CA VAL A 533 -4.64 -4.23 -0.84
C VAL A 533 -3.40 -4.94 -0.30
N THR A 534 -2.91 -5.92 -1.07
CA THR A 534 -1.68 -6.66 -0.80
C THR A 534 -0.61 -6.38 -1.86
N ALA A 535 0.58 -6.93 -1.68
CA ALA A 535 1.72 -6.79 -2.58
C ALA A 535 2.45 -8.14 -2.68
N GLY A 536 1.94 -9.05 -3.51
CA GLY A 536 2.35 -10.45 -3.49
C GLY A 536 2.06 -11.13 -2.15
N GLU A 537 2.64 -12.33 -1.93
CA GLU A 537 2.57 -12.97 -0.62
C GLU A 537 3.85 -12.78 0.22
N PRO A 538 3.72 -12.59 1.55
CA PRO A 538 2.48 -12.46 2.32
C PRO A 538 2.18 -10.99 2.68
N HIS A 539 2.73 -10.03 1.93
CA HIS A 539 2.73 -8.59 2.24
C HIS A 539 1.37 -7.90 2.06
N CYS A 540 0.82 -7.27 3.10
CA CYS A 540 -0.28 -6.31 2.98
C CYS A 540 0.21 -4.86 3.05
N ILE A 541 -0.57 -3.92 2.50
CA ILE A 541 -0.46 -2.50 2.86
C ILE A 541 -1.53 -2.21 3.93
N CYS A 542 -1.28 -2.79 5.10
CA CYS A 542 -2.11 -2.70 6.28
C CYS A 542 -1.21 -2.84 7.52
N SER A 543 -1.59 -2.24 8.65
CA SER A 543 -0.82 -2.40 9.88
C SER A 543 -1.10 -3.75 10.55
N GLN A 544 -0.27 -4.07 11.53
CA GLN A 544 -0.41 -5.24 12.38
C GLN A 544 -1.22 -4.90 13.63
N ALA A 545 -1.90 -5.88 14.21
CA ALA A 545 -2.57 -5.76 15.50
C ALA A 545 -1.57 -5.94 16.66
N LEU A 546 -0.48 -5.15 16.62
CA LEU A 546 0.49 -5.04 17.70
C LEU A 546 0.07 -3.90 18.63
N SER A 547 0.16 -4.14 19.93
CA SER A 547 0.11 -3.04 20.89
C SER A 547 1.24 -2.08 20.55
N THR A 548 0.98 -0.76 20.49
CA THR A 548 2.12 0.19 20.48
C THR A 548 2.99 -0.14 21.69
N LYS A 549 2.36 -0.38 22.83
CA LYS A 549 2.86 -0.91 24.10
C LYS A 549 3.26 -2.39 23.99
N GLY A 550 4.29 -2.70 23.19
CA GLY A 550 4.69 -4.08 22.92
C GLY A 550 5.13 -4.83 24.18
N SER A 551 4.58 -6.05 24.39
CA SER A 551 4.91 -7.00 25.48
C SER A 551 4.66 -6.57 26.94
N VAL A 552 4.34 -5.30 27.20
CA VAL A 552 3.89 -4.84 28.53
C VAL A 552 2.39 -5.02 28.62
N ASP A 553 1.92 -5.81 29.59
CA ASP A 553 0.49 -6.05 29.87
C ASP A 553 -0.24 -4.77 30.33
N ALA A 554 -0.55 -3.90 29.37
CA ALA A 554 -1.33 -2.68 29.55
C ALA A 554 -2.80 -2.98 29.19
N PRO A 555 -3.66 -3.32 30.17
CA PRO A 555 -4.88 -4.08 29.87
C PRO A 555 -5.99 -3.19 29.29
N GLY A 556 -6.67 -3.68 28.25
CA GLY A 556 -7.96 -3.14 27.80
C GLY A 556 -7.92 -1.90 26.89
N GLU A 557 -6.76 -1.29 26.64
CA GLU A 557 -6.69 -0.21 25.65
C GLU A 557 -6.79 -0.73 24.21
N PRO A 558 -7.45 -0.02 23.28
CA PRO A 558 -7.58 -0.45 21.90
C PRO A 558 -6.26 -0.35 21.12
N ILE A 559 -6.00 -1.34 20.27
CA ILE A 559 -5.00 -1.26 19.21
C ILE A 559 -5.64 -0.61 17.98
N GLU A 560 -5.11 0.52 17.52
CA GLU A 560 -5.50 1.08 16.23
C GLU A 560 -4.82 0.37 15.06
N MET A 561 -5.55 0.16 13.96
CA MET A 561 -5.04 -0.39 12.72
C MET A 561 -5.59 0.33 11.49
N TYR A 562 -4.83 0.30 10.39
CA TYR A 562 -5.27 0.80 9.08
C TYR A 562 -5.15 -0.25 7.97
N ALA A 563 -5.96 -0.10 6.92
CA ALA A 563 -5.87 -0.83 5.66
C ALA A 563 -6.32 0.04 4.49
N TYR A 564 -5.69 -0.12 3.32
CA TYR A 564 -6.21 0.41 2.07
C TYR A 564 -7.04 -0.66 1.35
N LEU A 565 -8.19 -0.27 0.80
CA LEU A 565 -9.07 -1.09 -0.03
C LEU A 565 -9.39 -0.33 -1.33
N PRO A 566 -9.62 -0.96 -2.49
CA PRO A 566 -9.98 -0.23 -3.70
C PRO A 566 -11.34 0.46 -3.57
N LYS A 567 -11.40 1.76 -3.91
CA LYS A 567 -12.65 2.55 -3.97
C LYS A 567 -13.50 2.20 -5.21
N LYS A 568 -12.86 1.61 -6.23
CA LYS A 568 -13.40 1.31 -7.57
C LYS A 568 -14.73 0.55 -7.52
N GLY A 569 -15.84 1.27 -7.72
CA GLY A 569 -17.20 0.72 -7.76
C GLY A 569 -17.92 0.61 -6.40
N ILE A 570 -17.33 1.12 -5.32
CA ILE A 570 -18.04 1.35 -4.05
C ILE A 570 -18.80 2.68 -4.18
N GLU A 571 -20.12 2.61 -4.29
CA GLU A 571 -20.98 3.79 -4.50
C GLU A 571 -21.76 4.18 -3.24
N SER A 572 -22.14 3.19 -2.42
CA SER A 572 -23.04 3.39 -1.27
C SER A 572 -22.37 4.09 -0.09
N ASP A 573 -23.15 4.91 0.60
CA ASP A 573 -22.76 5.44 1.91
C ASP A 573 -22.96 4.42 3.03
N SER A 574 -24.02 3.61 2.94
CA SER A 574 -24.20 2.46 3.81
C SER A 574 -23.45 1.23 3.27
N LEU A 575 -22.49 0.75 4.06
CA LEU A 575 -21.55 -0.29 3.69
C LEU A 575 -21.54 -1.41 4.75
N THR A 576 -21.10 -2.60 4.36
CA THR A 576 -20.97 -3.74 5.29
C THR A 576 -19.52 -4.18 5.37
N LEU A 577 -18.88 -3.93 6.51
CA LEU A 577 -17.55 -4.48 6.79
C LEU A 577 -17.69 -5.96 7.18
N ARG A 578 -16.74 -6.79 6.74
CA ARG A 578 -16.64 -8.22 7.06
C ARG A 578 -15.26 -8.55 7.62
N VAL A 579 -15.22 -9.41 8.62
CA VAL A 579 -13.97 -9.91 9.24
C VAL A 579 -13.86 -11.41 8.98
N ALA A 580 -13.09 -11.75 7.94
CA ALA A 580 -13.08 -13.04 7.28
C ALA A 580 -14.51 -13.57 7.01
N ASP A 581 -14.67 -14.89 6.96
CA ASP A 581 -15.97 -15.55 6.77
C ASP A 581 -16.74 -15.77 8.09
N THR A 582 -16.47 -14.94 9.12
CA THR A 582 -16.93 -15.16 10.51
C THR A 582 -18.07 -14.25 10.97
N ALA A 583 -18.00 -12.94 10.72
CA ALA A 583 -18.98 -11.95 11.14
C ALA A 583 -18.96 -10.71 10.23
N GLN A 584 -20.05 -9.94 10.24
CA GLN A 584 -20.18 -8.68 9.49
C GLN A 584 -20.81 -7.58 10.35
N ILE A 585 -20.61 -6.32 9.97
CA ILE A 585 -21.29 -5.17 10.57
C ILE A 585 -21.62 -4.14 9.50
N THR A 586 -22.87 -3.65 9.51
CA THR A 586 -23.33 -2.60 8.61
C THR A 586 -23.18 -1.22 9.25
N PHE A 587 -22.63 -0.25 8.52
CA PHE A 587 -22.37 1.13 8.97
C PHE A 587 -22.72 2.15 7.88
N ASP A 588 -22.68 3.43 8.21
CA ASP A 588 -22.73 4.55 7.26
C ASP A 588 -21.38 5.29 7.33
N ARG A 589 -20.72 5.50 6.19
CA ARG A 589 -19.40 6.15 6.13
C ARG A 589 -19.46 7.65 6.44
N ASN A 590 -20.62 8.28 6.33
CA ASN A 590 -20.81 9.71 6.53
C ASN A 590 -21.29 10.08 7.95
N THR A 591 -21.69 9.12 8.78
CA THR A 591 -22.13 9.40 10.15
C THR A 591 -20.95 9.61 11.08
N SER A 592 -20.54 10.87 11.25
CA SER A 592 -19.61 11.26 12.33
C SER A 592 -20.12 10.79 13.69
N ALA A 593 -19.24 10.22 14.50
CA ALA A 593 -19.58 9.75 15.85
C ALA A 593 -20.27 10.84 16.69
N PRO A 594 -21.29 10.49 17.49
CA PRO A 594 -21.90 11.45 18.41
C PRO A 594 -20.88 11.82 19.50
N ARG A 595 -20.25 12.99 19.37
CA ARG A 595 -19.30 13.52 20.36
C ARG A 595 -19.87 13.39 21.77
N SER A 596 -19.25 12.54 22.57
CA SER A 596 -19.51 12.43 24.00
C SER A 596 -19.12 13.75 24.66
N THR A 597 -20.11 14.56 25.03
CA THR A 597 -19.87 15.75 25.85
C THR A 597 -19.24 15.30 27.17
N PRO A 598 -18.05 15.82 27.57
CA PRO A 598 -17.41 15.43 28.82
C PRO A 598 -18.39 15.57 29.99
N GLY A 599 -18.67 14.45 30.65
CA GLY A 599 -19.76 14.36 31.62
C GLY A 599 -19.53 15.27 32.81
N THR A 600 -20.51 16.12 33.14
CA THR A 600 -20.51 16.89 34.38
C THR A 600 -20.40 15.93 35.57
N SER A 601 -19.34 16.06 36.36
CA SER A 601 -18.99 15.15 37.44
C SER A 601 -20.02 15.18 38.57
N ASN A 602 -20.98 14.24 38.54
CA ASN A 602 -21.89 14.00 39.66
C ASN A 602 -21.13 13.36 40.82
N HIS A 603 -20.54 14.18 41.69
CA HIS A 603 -20.02 13.74 42.99
C HIS A 603 -21.17 13.19 43.86
N ALA A 604 -21.36 11.88 43.83
CA ALA A 604 -22.18 11.17 44.79
C ALA A 604 -21.49 11.18 46.17
N THR A 605 -21.79 12.20 46.99
CA THR A 605 -21.26 12.30 48.35
C THR A 605 -21.80 11.15 49.20
N ALA A 606 -20.94 10.20 49.56
CA ALA A 606 -21.27 9.17 50.54
C ALA A 606 -21.57 9.81 51.91
N LYS A 607 -22.70 9.45 52.51
CA LYS A 607 -23.02 9.79 53.90
C LYS A 607 -22.45 8.70 54.82
N PRO A 608 -21.77 9.06 55.92
CA PRO A 608 -21.27 8.08 56.88
C PRO A 608 -22.40 7.52 57.77
N SER A 609 -22.17 6.31 58.27
CA SER A 609 -22.93 5.64 59.33
C SER A 609 -21.96 4.86 60.21
#